data_AF-A0A957J9A3-F1
#
_entry.id   AF-A0A957J9A3-F1
#
_cell.length_a   1.000
_cell.length_b   1.000
_cell.length_c   1.000
_cell.angle_alpha   90.00
_cell.angle_beta   90.00
_cell.angle_gamma   90.00
#
_symmetry.space_group_name_H-M   'P 1'
#
loop_
_entity.id
_entity.type
_entity.pdbx_description
1 polymer ?
#
loop_
_entity_poly.entity_id
_entity_poly.type
_entity_poly.pdbx_seq_one_letter_code
_entity_poly.pdbx_strand_id
1 'polypeptide(L)' 'GMFEGNILTFNPGWDQAGQPLPAYTDVRELQAQLKAAGLALDSEADENSTGPASFVLQDPDGNVILVDQHV' A
#
# COMPACT_ATOMS: atom_id res chain seq x y z
N GLY A 1 -4.17 3.35 -19.89
CA GLY A 1 -3.11 3.41 -18.86
C GLY A 1 -3.78 3.21 -17.52
N MET A 2 -3.11 2.60 -16.54
CA MET A 2 -3.80 2.08 -15.35
C MET A 2 -4.30 3.12 -14.35
N PHE A 3 -3.96 4.41 -14.45
CA PHE A 3 -4.53 5.47 -13.59
C PHE A 3 -4.58 6.82 -14.32
N GLU A 4 -5.64 7.60 -14.10
CA GLU A 4 -5.71 9.02 -14.48
C GLU A 4 -5.31 9.88 -13.29
N GLY A 5 -4.17 10.57 -13.37
CA GLY A 5 -3.66 11.47 -12.32
C GLY A 5 -2.33 11.05 -11.72
N ASN A 6 -1.88 11.79 -10.70
CA ASN A 6 -0.69 11.46 -9.93
C ASN A 6 -1.02 10.35 -8.92
N ILE A 7 -0.10 9.41 -8.75
CA ILE A 7 -0.20 8.36 -7.73
C ILE A 7 1.01 8.43 -6.81
N LEU A 8 0.77 8.40 -5.50
CA LEU A 8 1.82 8.28 -4.50
C LEU A 8 1.99 6.81 -4.16
N THR A 9 3.12 6.23 -4.58
CA THR A 9 3.42 4.82 -4.30
C THR A 9 4.34 4.69 -3.09
N PHE A 10 3.92 3.89 -2.11
CA PHE A 10 4.71 3.52 -0.95
C PHE A 10 5.07 2.03 -1.04
N ASN A 11 6.36 1.72 -0.93
CA ASN A 11 6.85 0.36 -0.96
C ASN A 11 7.41 0.01 0.43
N PRO A 12 6.67 -0.74 1.27
CA PRO A 12 7.08 -0.98 2.65
C PRO A 12 8.40 -1.74 2.75
N GLY A 13 8.72 -2.56 1.75
CA GLY A 13 9.95 -3.32 1.69
C GLY A 13 11.18 -2.57 1.17
N TRP A 14 11.07 -1.30 0.77
CA TRP A 14 12.18 -0.54 0.18
C TRP A 14 12.52 0.73 0.95
N ASP A 15 13.80 1.08 0.95
CA ASP A 15 14.28 2.38 1.43
C ASP A 15 14.08 3.50 0.38
N GLN A 16 14.50 4.72 0.73
CA GLN A 16 14.42 5.89 -0.16
C GLN A 16 15.23 5.76 -1.45
N ALA A 17 16.20 4.83 -1.51
CA ALA A 17 17.00 4.54 -2.69
C ALA A 17 16.47 3.31 -3.47
N GLY A 18 15.30 2.77 -3.10
CA GLY A 18 14.69 1.60 -3.73
C GLY A 18 15.40 0.29 -3.39
N GLN A 19 16.15 0.23 -2.28
CA GLN A 19 16.85 -0.98 -1.86
C GLN A 19 16.00 -1.80 -0.87
N PRO A 20 16.04 -3.15 -0.94
CA PRO A 20 15.33 -4.00 0.02
C PRO A 20 15.74 -3.75 1.47
N LEU A 21 14.74 -3.60 2.33
CA LEU A 21 14.91 -3.53 3.78
C LEU A 21 14.98 -4.94 4.38
N PRO A 22 15.81 -5.16 5.42
CA PRO A 22 15.93 -6.46 6.07
C PRO A 22 14.68 -6.85 6.87
N ALA A 23 13.85 -5.86 7.23
CA ALA A 23 12.57 -6.07 7.89
C ALA A 23 11.63 -4.91 7.53
N TYR A 24 10.36 -5.22 7.33
CA TYR A 24 9.29 -4.28 7.03
C TYR A 24 7.95 -4.84 7.50
N THR A 25 6.95 -3.98 7.66
CA THR A 25 5.58 -4.38 7.99
C THR A 25 4.88 -4.90 6.74
N ASP A 26 4.22 -6.06 6.82
CA ASP A 26 3.46 -6.61 5.70
C ASP A 26 2.29 -5.69 5.32
N VAL A 27 2.03 -5.58 4.02
CA VAL A 27 0.97 -4.74 3.45
C VAL A 27 -0.42 -5.07 4.02
N ARG A 28 -0.68 -6.32 4.42
CA ARG A 28 -1.94 -6.74 5.05
C ARG A 28 -2.07 -6.22 6.48
N GLU A 29 -0.95 -6.15 7.21
CA GLU A 29 -0.94 -5.55 8.55
C GLU A 29 -1.17 -4.04 8.47
N LEU A 30 -0.53 -3.36 7.50
CA LEU A 30 -0.77 -1.93 7.24
C LEU A 30 -2.25 -1.66 6.88
N GLN A 31 -2.82 -2.45 5.96
CA GLN A 31 -4.24 -2.39 5.62
C GLN A 31 -5.13 -2.52 6.87
N ALA A 32 -4.88 -3.52 7.72
CA ALA A 32 -5.67 -3.75 8.93
C ALA A 32 -5.60 -2.55 9.90
N GLN A 33 -4.41 -1.97 10.07
CA GLN A 33 -4.23 -0.77 10.91
C GLN A 33 -5.00 0.44 10.35
N LEU A 34 -4.97 0.66 9.03
CA LEU A 34 -5.68 1.78 8.39
C LEU A 34 -7.20 1.60 8.48
N LYS A 35 -7.71 0.38 8.24
CA LYS A 35 -9.14 0.05 8.42
C LYS A 35 -9.59 0.26 9.86
N ALA A 36 -8.78 -0.16 10.84
CA ALA A 36 -9.06 0.05 12.26
C ALA A 36 -9.06 1.55 12.65
N ALA A 37 -8.28 2.37 11.95
CA ALA A 37 -8.29 3.84 12.09
C ALA A 37 -9.50 4.51 11.39
N GLY A 38 -10.36 3.74 10.73
CA GLY A 38 -11.57 4.26 10.06
C GLY A 38 -11.33 4.79 8.65
N LEU A 39 -10.18 4.47 8.03
CA LEU A 39 -9.91 4.83 6.65
C LEU A 39 -10.59 3.86 5.69
N ALA A 40 -11.20 4.40 4.64
CA ALA A 40 -11.74 3.64 3.52
C ALA A 40 -10.62 3.29 2.54
N LEU A 41 -10.61 2.05 2.08
CA LEU A 41 -9.70 1.58 1.03
C LEU A 41 -10.51 1.34 -0.23
N ASP A 42 -9.99 1.78 -1.37
CA ASP A 42 -10.60 1.59 -2.69
C ASP A 42 -10.32 0.19 -3.25
N SER A 43 -9.18 -0.37 -2.88
CA SER A 43 -8.83 -1.78 -3.11
C SER A 43 -8.14 -2.35 -1.89
N GLU A 44 -8.24 -3.65 -1.71
CA GLU A 44 -7.67 -4.36 -0.56
C GLU A 44 -6.79 -5.51 -1.02
N ALA A 45 -5.72 -5.77 -0.26
CA ALA A 45 -4.93 -6.98 -0.38
C ALA A 45 -5.70 -8.18 0.17
N ASP A 46 -5.57 -9.36 -0.46
CA ASP A 46 -6.13 -10.60 0.05
C ASP A 46 -5.40 -11.04 1.33
N GLU A 47 -6.10 -10.98 2.46
CA GLU A 47 -5.59 -11.30 3.80
C GLU A 47 -5.13 -12.76 3.93
N ASN A 48 -5.58 -13.68 3.06
CA ASN A 48 -5.21 -15.10 3.09
C ASN A 48 -4.07 -15.45 2.13
N SER A 49 -3.59 -14.48 1.36
CA SER A 49 -2.50 -14.66 0.41
C SER A 49 -1.14 -14.38 1.05
N THR A 50 -0.06 -14.83 0.41
CA THR A 50 1.32 -14.58 0.82
C THR A 50 2.14 -14.05 -0.35
N GLY A 51 3.17 -13.26 -0.06
CA GLY A 51 4.00 -12.63 -1.08
C GLY A 51 3.39 -11.32 -1.59
N PRO A 52 3.71 -10.92 -2.84
CA PRO A 52 3.36 -9.60 -3.36
C PRO A 52 1.88 -9.28 -3.28
N ALA A 53 1.56 -8.08 -2.82
CA ALA A 53 0.19 -7.59 -2.71
C ALA A 53 0.18 -6.06 -2.57
N SER A 54 -0.98 -5.46 -2.83
CA SER A 54 -1.15 -4.02 -2.74
C SER A 54 -2.57 -3.64 -2.34
N PHE A 55 -2.72 -2.41 -1.83
CA PHE A 55 -4.01 -1.78 -1.60
C PHE A 55 -3.96 -0.30 -2.02
N VAL A 56 -5.13 0.28 -2.27
CA VAL A 56 -5.28 1.66 -2.71
C VAL A 56 -6.22 2.40 -1.76
N LEU A 57 -5.91 3.67 -1.51
CA LEU A 57 -6.78 4.60 -0.81
C LEU A 57 -6.65 6.00 -1.39
N GLN A 58 -7.64 6.84 -1.11
CA GLN A 58 -7.63 8.24 -1.47
C GLN A 58 -7.52 9.12 -0.23
N ASP A 59 -6.63 10.11 -0.26
CA ASP A 59 -6.57 11.12 0.80
C ASP A 59 -7.66 12.20 0.64
N PRO A 60 -7.90 13.06 1.66
CA PRO A 60 -8.92 14.11 1.58
C PRO A 60 -8.68 15.17 0.49
N ASP A 61 -7.44 15.30 0.01
CA ASP A 61 -7.07 16.22 -1.07
C ASP A 61 -7.29 15.60 -2.46
N GLY A 62 -7.69 14.32 -2.50
CA GLY A 62 -8.03 13.58 -3.70
C GLY A 62 -6.86 12.82 -4.32
N ASN A 63 -5.69 12.77 -3.68
CA ASN A 63 -4.55 12.02 -4.19
C ASN A 63 -4.78 10.53 -4.01
N VAL A 64 -4.50 9.77 -5.08
CA VAL A 64 -4.51 8.30 -5.02
C VAL A 64 -3.19 7.83 -4.41
N ILE A 65 -3.28 7.06 -3.35
CA ILE A 65 -2.16 6.44 -2.66
C ILE A 65 -2.21 4.94 -2.94
N LEU A 66 -1.11 4.39 -3.47
CA LEU A 66 -0.91 2.96 -3.66
C LEU A 66 0.15 2.49 -2.69
N VAL A 67 -0.17 1.49 -1.88
CA VAL A 67 0.83 0.78 -1.08
C VAL A 67 1.10 -0.55 -1.76
N ASP A 68 2.31 -0.72 -2.29
CA ASP A 68 2.69 -1.86 -3.14
C ASP A 68 3.83 -2.65 -2.51
N GLN A 69 3.59 -3.91 -2.19
CA GLN A 69 4.59 -4.84 -1.69
C GLN A 69 5.04 -5.77 -2.81
N HIS A 70 6.33 -5.69 -3.15
CA HIS A 70 6.93 -6.41 -4.27
C HIS A 70 7.60 -7.73 -3.89
N VAL A 71 7.64 -8.08 -2.59
CA VAL A 71 8.40 -9.21 -2.02
C VAL A 71 7.55 -10.07 -1.12
#